data_AF-A0ABD3QA37-F1
#
_entry.id   AF-A0ABD3QA37-F1
#
_cell.length_a   1.000
_cell.length_b   1.000
_cell.length_c   1.000
_cell.angle_alpha   90.00
_cell.angle_beta   90.00
_cell.angle_gamma   90.00
#
_symmetry.space_group_name_H-M   'P 1'
#
loop_
_entity.id
_entity.type
_entity.pdbx_description
1 polymer ?
#
loop_
_entity_poly.entity_id
_entity_poly.type
_entity_poly.pdbx_seq_one_letter_code
_entity_poly.pdbx_strand_id
1 'polypeptide(L)'
;MMYRVATSFLAGALPVRSSHLDKSPPKSILLRRSASNAGRIFGLSASQSGPAFCEKCGTPTRLMRPEGDERARNVCGNRECGHVHYRNPKIVVGAICTRENRVLLCKRAIEPCIGKWGYPQGYLELGETTRQGAARETREEAGVRFDPAASELLAIYNLAGMQVQMIFRVELESDDYEPGPESSDVKFVAWDDIPWDDLAFPTIKWALEYARGVRDEVSPAIQERAKILTADGQWEIEEEGRNVISI
;
A
#
# COMPACT_ATOMS: atom_id res chain seq x y z
N MET A 1 40.46 21.88 6.76
CA MET A 1 40.02 23.26 6.46
C MET A 1 38.50 23.29 6.62
N MET A 2 37.94 23.24 7.83
CA MET A 2 37.82 24.31 8.83
C MET A 2 37.32 25.63 8.23
N TYR A 3 36.04 25.92 8.42
CA TYR A 3 35.58 27.28 8.68
C TYR A 3 34.73 27.28 9.95
N ARG A 4 35.24 27.99 10.95
CA ARG A 4 34.67 28.34 12.25
C ARG A 4 34.64 29.86 12.29
N VAL A 5 33.49 30.48 12.51
CA VAL A 5 33.35 31.85 13.07
C VAL A 5 32.00 31.85 13.80
N ALA A 6 31.98 31.62 15.11
CA ALA A 6 32.12 32.56 16.23
C ALA A 6 30.82 33.36 16.54
N THR A 7 30.34 33.07 17.74
CA THR A 7 29.26 33.65 18.55
C THR A 7 29.47 35.12 18.91
N SER A 8 28.38 35.88 19.11
CA SER A 8 28.19 36.59 20.39
C SER A 8 26.75 37.09 20.62
N PHE A 9 26.37 37.07 21.90
CA PHE A 9 25.11 37.44 22.53
C PHE A 9 24.91 38.97 22.62
N LEU A 10 23.65 39.42 22.73
CA LEU A 10 23.25 40.51 23.62
C LEU A 10 21.80 40.31 24.10
N ALA A 11 21.61 40.53 25.40
CA ALA A 11 20.41 40.29 26.18
C ALA A 11 19.47 41.51 26.22
N GLY A 12 18.18 41.27 26.43
CA GLY A 12 17.19 42.27 26.84
C GLY A 12 16.01 41.60 27.52
N ALA A 13 15.86 41.83 28.82
CA ALA A 13 14.85 41.24 29.70
C ALA A 13 13.85 42.30 30.20
N LEU A 14 12.70 41.79 30.68
CA LEU A 14 11.70 42.33 31.65
C LEU A 14 10.32 42.71 31.07
N PRO A 15 9.21 42.63 31.86
CA PRO A 15 8.96 41.86 33.08
C PRO A 15 7.67 41.01 33.08
N VAL A 16 7.63 40.06 34.01
CA VAL A 16 6.50 39.19 34.37
C VAL A 16 5.54 39.93 35.32
N ARG A 17 4.23 39.74 35.16
CA ARG A 17 3.24 39.94 36.23
C ARG A 17 2.45 38.64 36.45
N SER A 18 2.44 38.23 37.71
CA SER A 18 1.72 37.06 38.23
C SER A 18 0.33 37.42 38.71
N SER A 19 -0.62 36.49 38.56
CA SER A 19 -1.73 36.34 39.50
C SER A 19 -2.20 34.88 39.57
N HIS A 20 -1.84 34.24 40.68
CA HIS A 20 -2.59 33.26 41.48
C HIS A 20 -3.37 32.11 40.81
N LEU A 21 -2.67 30.96 40.79
CA LEU A 21 -3.07 29.60 41.20
C LEU A 21 -4.51 29.35 41.67
N ASP A 22 -5.20 28.46 40.95
CA ASP A 22 -6.08 27.43 41.52
C ASP A 22 -5.57 26.06 41.02
N LYS A 23 -5.28 25.15 41.96
CA LYS A 23 -4.73 23.82 41.75
C LYS A 23 -5.78 22.81 42.24
N SER A 24 -6.52 22.22 41.32
CA SER A 24 -7.28 20.99 41.54
C SER A 24 -7.08 20.04 40.34
N PRO A 25 -6.57 18.81 40.52
CA PRO A 25 -6.35 17.89 39.42
C PRO A 25 -7.67 17.26 38.93
N PRO A 26 -7.88 17.06 37.61
CA PRO A 26 -9.04 16.31 37.13
C PRO A 26 -8.90 14.83 37.48
N LYS A 27 -10.01 14.27 38.00
CA LYS A 27 -10.15 12.89 38.46
C LYS A 27 -9.91 11.90 37.31
N SER A 28 -9.02 10.94 37.53
CA SER A 28 -8.77 9.81 36.65
C SER A 28 -10.01 8.92 36.53
N ILE A 29 -10.53 8.79 35.32
CA ILE A 29 -11.47 7.72 34.96
C ILE A 29 -10.65 6.45 34.72
N LEU A 30 -10.78 5.50 35.64
CA LEU A 30 -10.28 4.13 35.52
C LEU A 30 -11.11 3.39 34.46
N LEU A 31 -10.62 3.35 33.22
CA LEU A 31 -11.09 2.37 32.25
C LEU A 31 -10.43 1.02 32.56
N ARG A 32 -11.26 0.10 33.06
CA ARG A 32 -10.92 -1.31 33.29
C ARG A 32 -10.38 -1.92 31.99
N ARG A 33 -9.14 -2.42 32.02
CA ARG A 33 -8.63 -3.33 30.99
C ARG A 33 -9.48 -4.60 30.98
N SER A 34 -10.38 -4.72 30.01
CA SER A 34 -11.01 -6.01 29.69
C SER A 34 -10.09 -6.82 28.78
N ALA A 35 -10.05 -8.12 29.08
CA ALA A 35 -9.22 -9.16 28.53
C ALA A 35 -8.93 -9.07 27.01
N SER A 36 -7.67 -9.36 26.71
CA SER A 36 -7.12 -9.65 25.40
C SER A 36 -7.94 -10.72 24.67
N ASN A 37 -8.64 -10.34 23.60
CA ASN A 37 -8.90 -11.29 22.53
C ASN A 37 -7.58 -11.47 21.79
N ALA A 38 -6.87 -12.54 22.12
CA ALA A 38 -5.75 -13.05 21.34
C ALA A 38 -6.28 -13.38 19.93
N GLY A 39 -6.23 -12.39 19.04
CA GLY A 39 -6.31 -12.60 17.61
C GLY A 39 -5.25 -13.62 17.27
N ARG A 40 -5.68 -14.78 16.76
CA ARG A 40 -4.77 -15.79 16.21
C ARG A 40 -3.82 -15.09 15.27
N ILE A 41 -2.56 -14.99 15.69
CA ILE A 41 -1.44 -14.69 14.82
C ILE A 41 -1.51 -15.74 13.71
N PHE A 42 -1.95 -15.35 12.51
CA PHE A 42 -1.75 -16.18 11.33
C PHE A 42 -0.24 -16.35 11.22
N GLY A 43 0.21 -17.55 11.59
CA GLY A 43 1.61 -17.87 11.79
C GLY A 43 2.44 -17.53 10.56
N LEU A 44 3.56 -16.88 10.82
CA LEU A 44 4.72 -16.71 9.94
C LEU A 44 5.38 -18.04 9.53
N SER A 45 4.62 -19.09 9.16
CA SER A 45 5.17 -20.45 9.01
C SER A 45 4.92 -21.15 7.68
N ALA A 46 4.51 -20.45 6.61
CA ALA A 46 4.38 -21.09 5.28
C ALA A 46 4.97 -20.29 4.10
N SER A 47 5.29 -19.00 4.25
CA SER A 47 5.62 -18.12 3.11
C SER A 47 7.12 -17.75 2.97
N GLN A 48 8.00 -18.35 3.77
CA GLN A 48 9.44 -18.01 3.76
C GLN A 48 10.32 -18.93 2.88
N SER A 49 9.85 -20.08 2.44
CA SER A 49 10.61 -20.97 1.56
C SER A 49 10.38 -20.61 0.08
N GLY A 50 11.45 -20.33 -0.67
CA GLY A 50 11.39 -20.33 -2.15
C GLY A 50 11.04 -21.72 -2.71
N PRO A 51 11.04 -21.88 -4.05
CA PRO A 51 10.52 -23.11 -4.67
C PRO A 51 11.26 -24.35 -4.16
N ALA A 52 10.52 -25.38 -3.75
CA ALA A 52 11.11 -26.61 -3.22
C ALA A 52 11.97 -27.36 -4.25
N PHE A 53 11.65 -27.20 -5.54
CA PHE A 53 12.34 -27.84 -6.66
C PHE A 53 12.73 -26.80 -7.72
N CYS A 54 13.82 -27.07 -8.42
CA CYS A 54 14.36 -26.20 -9.46
C CYS A 54 13.51 -26.26 -10.73
N GLU A 55 13.01 -25.12 -11.19
CA GLU A 55 12.25 -24.98 -12.44
C GLU A 55 13.00 -25.45 -13.70
N LYS A 56 14.34 -25.47 -13.67
CA LYS A 56 15.15 -25.86 -14.82
C LYS A 56 15.35 -27.37 -14.96
N CYS A 57 15.41 -28.11 -13.84
CA CYS A 57 15.79 -29.53 -13.87
C CYS A 57 15.07 -30.42 -12.85
N GLY A 58 14.14 -29.89 -12.06
CA GLY A 58 13.36 -30.66 -11.07
C GLY A 58 14.13 -31.08 -9.81
N THR A 59 15.43 -30.75 -9.69
CA THR A 59 16.22 -31.09 -8.50
C THR A 59 15.80 -30.24 -7.29
N PRO A 60 15.74 -30.77 -6.05
CA PRO A 60 15.43 -29.98 -4.86
C PRO A 60 16.35 -28.75 -4.71
N THR A 61 15.78 -27.62 -4.31
CA THR A 61 16.57 -26.43 -3.98
C THR A 61 17.04 -26.46 -2.53
N ARG A 62 18.10 -25.71 -2.23
CA ARG A 62 18.61 -25.49 -0.88
C ARG A 62 18.82 -24.00 -0.66
N LEU A 63 18.52 -23.53 0.54
CA LEU A 63 18.84 -22.16 0.92
C LEU A 63 20.36 -22.07 1.14
N MET A 64 21.07 -21.37 0.26
CA MET A 64 22.52 -21.21 0.30
C MET A 64 22.88 -19.76 0.01
N ARG A 65 24.04 -19.28 0.46
CA ARG A 65 24.59 -17.98 0.07
C ARG A 65 25.51 -18.19 -1.14
N PRO A 66 25.14 -17.75 -2.36
CA PRO A 66 26.03 -17.80 -3.51
C PRO A 66 27.32 -17.03 -3.25
N GLU A 67 28.40 -17.38 -3.96
CA GLU A 67 29.65 -16.63 -3.89
C GLU A 67 29.44 -15.19 -4.41
N GLY A 68 29.88 -14.19 -3.65
CA GLY A 68 29.67 -12.77 -3.96
C GLY A 68 28.33 -12.19 -3.46
N ASP A 69 27.39 -13.02 -2.99
CA ASP A 69 26.10 -12.57 -2.46
C ASP A 69 26.15 -12.38 -0.92
N GLU A 70 25.50 -11.33 -0.43
CA GLU A 70 25.31 -11.14 1.03
C GLU A 70 24.10 -11.91 1.58
N ARG A 71 23.15 -12.27 0.70
CA ARG A 71 21.86 -12.87 1.09
C ARG A 71 21.80 -14.34 0.70
N ALA A 72 21.16 -15.14 1.54
CA ALA A 72 20.86 -16.52 1.20
C ALA A 72 19.71 -16.58 0.18
N ARG A 73 19.82 -17.49 -0.79
CA ARG A 73 18.90 -17.69 -1.91
C ARG A 73 18.58 -19.17 -2.05
N ASN A 74 17.43 -19.49 -2.65
CA ASN A 74 17.14 -20.86 -3.05
C ASN A 74 17.98 -21.20 -4.28
N VAL A 75 18.95 -22.10 -4.13
CA VAL A 75 19.85 -22.53 -5.20
C VAL A 75 19.58 -24.01 -5.50
N CYS A 76 19.60 -24.37 -6.78
CA CYS A 76 19.45 -25.75 -7.22
C CYS A 76 20.50 -26.67 -6.57
N GLY A 77 20.07 -27.81 -6.01
CA GLY A 77 20.97 -28.78 -5.40
C GLY A 77 21.88 -29.51 -6.39
N ASN A 78 21.58 -29.47 -7.69
CA ASN A 78 22.47 -29.99 -8.73
C ASN A 78 23.54 -28.94 -9.05
N ARG A 79 24.81 -29.26 -8.74
CA ARG A 79 25.95 -28.36 -8.98
C ARG A 79 26.20 -28.04 -10.44
N GLU A 80 25.86 -28.95 -11.36
CA GLU A 80 25.98 -28.69 -12.80
C GLU A 80 24.92 -27.69 -13.29
N CYS A 81 23.75 -27.67 -12.63
CA CYS A 81 22.69 -26.71 -12.91
C CYS A 81 22.95 -25.36 -12.23
N GLY A 82 23.25 -25.38 -10.92
CA GLY A 82 23.62 -24.20 -10.13
C GLY A 82 22.59 -23.05 -10.09
N HIS A 83 21.40 -23.23 -10.66
CA HIS A 83 20.45 -22.14 -10.89
C HIS A 83 19.97 -21.50 -9.58
N VAL A 84 19.98 -20.16 -9.55
CA VAL A 84 19.56 -19.36 -8.39
C VAL A 84 18.13 -18.87 -8.62
N HIS A 85 17.24 -19.23 -7.69
CA HIS A 85 15.83 -18.82 -7.72
C HIS A 85 15.64 -17.53 -6.94
N TYR A 86 15.50 -16.43 -7.68
CA TYR A 86 15.17 -15.13 -7.11
C TYR A 86 13.69 -15.10 -6.70
N ARG A 87 13.46 -14.46 -5.55
CA ARG A 87 12.12 -14.09 -5.09
C ARG A 87 11.96 -12.60 -5.33
N ASN A 88 11.09 -12.28 -6.27
CA ASN A 88 10.82 -10.89 -6.65
C ASN A 88 9.47 -10.46 -6.05
N PRO A 89 9.34 -9.22 -5.56
CA PRO A 89 8.04 -8.63 -5.29
C PRO A 89 7.16 -8.65 -6.54
N LYS A 90 5.86 -8.81 -6.35
CA LYS A 90 4.90 -8.67 -7.46
C LYS A 90 4.51 -7.21 -7.63
N ILE A 91 4.26 -6.79 -8.86
CA ILE A 91 3.66 -5.49 -9.14
C ILE A 91 2.14 -5.67 -9.21
N VAL A 92 1.41 -4.83 -8.48
CA VAL A 92 -0.04 -4.68 -8.59
C VAL A 92 -0.31 -3.33 -9.22
N VAL A 93 -1.24 -3.28 -10.16
CA VAL A 93 -1.67 -2.06 -10.82
C VAL A 93 -3.16 -1.87 -10.61
N GLY A 94 -3.58 -0.63 -10.45
CA GLY A 94 -5.00 -0.31 -10.30
C GLY A 94 -5.32 1.09 -10.80
N ALA A 95 -6.61 1.36 -11.01
CA ALA A 95 -7.09 2.65 -11.47
C ALA A 95 -8.25 3.13 -10.59
N ILE A 96 -8.13 4.36 -10.09
CA ILE A 96 -9.25 5.12 -9.53
C ILE A 96 -9.91 5.84 -10.70
N CYS A 97 -11.02 5.27 -11.16
CA CYS A 97 -11.78 5.81 -12.26
C CYS A 97 -12.88 6.75 -11.75
N THR A 98 -12.92 7.96 -12.29
CA THR A 98 -13.89 8.98 -11.90
C THR A 98 -14.79 9.39 -13.06
N ARG A 99 -16.00 9.84 -12.73
CA ARG A 99 -16.94 10.42 -13.69
C ARG A 99 -17.86 11.39 -12.97
N GLU A 100 -17.91 12.65 -13.41
CA GLU A 100 -18.86 13.66 -12.89
C GLU A 100 -18.86 13.74 -11.34
N ASN A 101 -17.66 13.78 -10.74
CA ASN A 101 -17.43 13.80 -9.30
C ASN A 101 -17.90 12.54 -8.52
N ARG A 102 -18.07 11.41 -9.23
CA ARG A 102 -18.25 10.08 -8.64
C ARG A 102 -17.02 9.23 -8.89
N VAL A 103 -16.81 8.21 -8.06
CA VAL A 103 -15.75 7.21 -8.21
C VAL A 103 -16.35 5.82 -8.43
N LEU A 104 -15.74 5.05 -9.33
CA LEU A 104 -16.11 3.67 -9.61
C LEU A 104 -15.56 2.74 -8.52
N LEU A 105 -16.42 1.91 -7.95
CA LEU A 105 -16.04 0.87 -7.00
C LEU A 105 -16.55 -0.51 -7.45
N CYS A 106 -15.75 -1.54 -7.17
CA CYS A 106 -16.03 -2.94 -7.40
C CYS A 106 -16.11 -3.68 -6.06
N LYS A 107 -17.12 -4.54 -5.92
CA LYS A 107 -17.32 -5.39 -4.75
C LYS A 107 -16.81 -6.79 -5.05
N ARG A 108 -15.73 -7.18 -4.37
CA ARG A 108 -15.01 -8.44 -4.65
C ARG A 108 -15.89 -9.67 -4.53
N ALA A 109 -15.86 -10.56 -5.52
CA ALA A 109 -16.48 -11.89 -5.50
C ALA A 109 -15.49 -13.01 -5.14
N ILE A 110 -14.19 -12.69 -5.04
CA ILE A 110 -13.10 -13.64 -4.81
C ILE A 110 -12.30 -13.33 -3.53
N GLU A 111 -11.65 -14.35 -2.97
CA GLU A 111 -10.77 -14.18 -1.81
C GLU A 111 -9.43 -13.52 -2.19
N PRO A 112 -8.76 -12.82 -1.25
CA PRO A 112 -9.25 -12.48 0.09
C PRO A 112 -10.34 -11.38 0.06
N CYS A 113 -11.12 -11.26 1.13
CA CYS A 113 -12.05 -10.14 1.37
C CYS A 113 -13.27 -10.12 0.43
N ILE A 114 -13.90 -11.29 0.23
CA ILE A 114 -15.19 -11.38 -0.48
C ILE A 114 -16.21 -10.42 0.14
N GLY A 115 -16.97 -9.73 -0.72
CA GLY A 115 -18.04 -8.81 -0.34
C GLY A 115 -17.56 -7.43 0.11
N LYS A 116 -16.25 -7.17 0.14
CA LYS A 116 -15.67 -5.84 0.43
C LYS A 116 -15.42 -5.05 -0.87
N TRP A 117 -15.37 -3.74 -0.73
CA TRP A 117 -15.25 -2.79 -1.84
C TRP A 117 -13.81 -2.36 -2.11
N GLY A 118 -13.51 -2.03 -3.37
CA GLY A 118 -12.29 -1.35 -3.78
C GLY A 118 -12.43 -0.73 -5.16
N TYR A 119 -11.37 -0.10 -5.66
CA TYR A 119 -11.27 0.23 -7.08
C TYR A 119 -10.61 -0.94 -7.84
N PRO A 120 -10.75 -1.02 -9.18
CA PRO A 120 -10.16 -2.09 -9.96
C PRO A 120 -8.65 -2.20 -9.80
N GLN A 121 -8.15 -3.39 -9.49
CA GLN A 121 -6.71 -3.65 -9.37
C GLN A 121 -6.36 -5.13 -9.49
N GLY A 122 -5.18 -5.42 -10.02
CA GLY A 122 -4.66 -6.78 -10.08
C GLY A 122 -3.18 -6.83 -10.45
N TYR A 123 -2.67 -8.03 -10.72
CA TYR A 123 -1.25 -8.20 -10.97
C TYR A 123 -0.87 -7.67 -12.36
N LEU A 124 0.31 -7.05 -12.45
CA LEU A 124 0.89 -6.74 -13.74
C LEU A 124 1.30 -8.04 -14.46
N GLU A 125 0.84 -8.20 -15.69
CA GLU A 125 1.21 -9.33 -16.54
C GLU A 125 2.48 -9.05 -17.36
N LEU A 126 3.06 -10.12 -17.90
CA LEU A 126 4.21 -9.98 -18.80
C LEU A 126 3.76 -9.42 -20.15
N GLY A 127 4.48 -8.43 -20.65
CA GLY A 127 4.23 -7.83 -21.97
C GLY A 127 3.32 -6.59 -21.95
N GLU A 128 2.84 -6.17 -20.79
CA GLU A 128 2.09 -4.91 -20.63
C GLU A 128 2.87 -3.85 -19.84
N THR A 129 2.57 -2.58 -20.14
CA THR A 129 2.95 -1.44 -19.29
C THR A 129 2.02 -1.36 -18.08
N THR A 130 2.42 -0.63 -17.04
CA THR A 130 1.61 -0.47 -15.81
C THR A 130 0.25 0.18 -16.06
N ARG A 131 0.19 1.13 -16.99
CA ARG A 131 -1.07 1.75 -17.42
C ARG A 131 -1.95 0.78 -18.20
N GLN A 132 -1.36 -0.06 -19.05
CA GLN A 132 -2.11 -1.10 -19.79
C GLN A 132 -2.70 -2.12 -18.83
N GLY A 133 -1.93 -2.58 -17.83
CA GLY A 133 -2.45 -3.48 -16.82
C GLY A 133 -3.58 -2.85 -16.00
N ALA A 134 -3.45 -1.60 -15.57
CA ALA A 134 -4.54 -0.89 -14.88
C ALA A 134 -5.82 -0.80 -15.73
N ALA A 135 -5.68 -0.55 -17.04
CA ALA A 135 -6.81 -0.54 -17.98
C ALA A 135 -7.42 -1.94 -18.21
N ARG A 136 -6.58 -2.99 -18.28
CA ARG A 136 -7.03 -4.38 -18.38
C ARG A 136 -7.84 -4.79 -17.15
N GLU A 137 -7.30 -4.57 -15.95
CA GLU A 137 -7.98 -4.89 -14.69
C GLU A 137 -9.30 -4.13 -14.55
N THR A 138 -9.33 -2.85 -14.94
CA THR A 138 -10.57 -2.05 -14.97
C THR A 138 -11.62 -2.63 -15.90
N ARG A 139 -11.22 -3.14 -17.07
CA ARG A 139 -12.11 -3.83 -17.98
C ARG A 139 -12.57 -5.18 -17.41
N GLU A 140 -11.68 -5.94 -16.80
CA GLU A 140 -11.96 -7.28 -16.30
C GLU A 140 -12.88 -7.26 -15.07
N GLU A 141 -12.68 -6.32 -14.14
CA GLU A 141 -13.48 -6.23 -12.92
C GLU A 141 -14.76 -5.40 -13.09
N ALA A 142 -14.75 -4.38 -13.97
CA ALA A 142 -15.83 -3.40 -14.06
C ALA A 142 -16.45 -3.22 -15.45
N GLY A 143 -15.96 -3.91 -16.49
CA GLY A 143 -16.45 -3.76 -17.86
C GLY A 143 -16.10 -2.41 -18.50
N VAL A 144 -15.39 -1.54 -17.78
CA VAL A 144 -15.05 -0.18 -18.18
C VAL A 144 -13.78 -0.17 -19.04
N ARG A 145 -13.76 0.65 -20.08
CA ARG A 145 -12.58 0.86 -20.92
C ARG A 145 -12.13 2.31 -20.84
N PHE A 146 -10.81 2.50 -20.82
CA PHE A 146 -10.19 3.81 -21.00
C PHE A 146 -8.89 3.65 -21.79
N ASP A 147 -8.43 4.73 -22.43
CA ASP A 147 -7.10 4.77 -23.05
C ASP A 147 -6.02 4.82 -21.97
N PRO A 148 -5.11 3.84 -21.86
CA PRO A 148 -4.00 3.88 -20.92
C PRO A 148 -3.28 5.24 -20.88
N ALA A 149 -3.10 5.93 -22.02
CA ALA A 149 -2.42 7.23 -22.09
C ALA A 149 -3.16 8.37 -21.37
N ALA A 150 -4.47 8.24 -21.13
CA ALA A 150 -5.28 9.20 -20.38
C ALA A 150 -5.11 9.08 -18.85
N SER A 151 -4.40 8.04 -18.37
CA SER A 151 -4.21 7.80 -16.94
C SER A 151 -2.92 8.40 -16.40
N GLU A 152 -3.03 8.97 -15.19
CA GLU A 152 -1.93 9.61 -14.47
C GLU A 152 -1.57 8.78 -13.23
N LEU A 153 -0.27 8.63 -12.95
CA LEU A 153 0.17 7.94 -11.74
C LEU A 153 -0.18 8.81 -10.52
N LEU A 154 -0.95 8.25 -9.59
CA LEU A 154 -1.41 8.95 -8.39
C LEU A 154 -0.62 8.51 -7.16
N ALA A 155 -0.32 7.22 -7.02
CA ALA A 155 0.35 6.71 -5.83
C ALA A 155 1.23 5.48 -6.12
N ILE A 156 2.28 5.33 -5.31
CA ILE A 156 3.12 4.14 -5.24
C ILE A 156 3.14 3.65 -3.78
N TYR A 157 2.70 2.41 -3.57
CA TYR A 157 2.75 1.78 -2.25
C TYR A 157 3.71 0.60 -2.20
N ASN A 158 4.68 0.69 -1.29
CA ASN A 158 5.70 -0.31 -1.07
C ASN A 158 5.29 -1.23 0.09
N LEU A 159 4.73 -2.40 -0.21
CA LEU A 159 4.44 -3.42 0.80
C LEU A 159 5.67 -4.32 0.94
N ALA A 160 6.58 -3.93 1.85
CA ALA A 160 7.96 -4.40 1.92
C ALA A 160 8.07 -5.93 1.83
N GLY A 161 8.85 -6.39 0.84
CA GLY A 161 9.12 -7.82 0.61
C GLY A 161 8.00 -8.62 -0.03
N MET A 162 6.85 -8.00 -0.35
CA MET A 162 5.69 -8.69 -0.94
C MET A 162 5.27 -8.09 -2.28
N GLN A 163 4.92 -6.80 -2.31
CA GLN A 163 4.30 -6.17 -3.47
C GLN A 163 4.69 -4.69 -3.61
N VAL A 164 4.71 -4.20 -4.84
CA VAL A 164 4.67 -2.77 -5.18
C VAL A 164 3.33 -2.50 -5.85
N GLN A 165 2.55 -1.56 -5.31
CA GLN A 165 1.26 -1.18 -5.90
C GLN A 165 1.41 0.17 -6.60
N MET A 166 1.07 0.22 -7.89
CA MET A 166 1.08 1.45 -8.69
C MET A 166 -0.35 1.81 -9.06
N ILE A 167 -0.81 2.94 -8.57
CA ILE A 167 -2.22 3.32 -8.63
C ILE A 167 -2.36 4.54 -9.50
N PHE A 168 -3.20 4.44 -10.51
CA PHE A 168 -3.48 5.49 -11.46
C PHE A 168 -4.81 6.17 -11.14
N ARG A 169 -4.98 7.40 -11.61
CA ARG A 169 -6.29 8.05 -11.69
C ARG A 169 -6.65 8.30 -13.16
N VAL A 170 -7.94 8.26 -13.47
CA VAL A 170 -8.45 8.56 -14.82
C VAL A 170 -9.88 9.08 -14.72
N GLU A 171 -10.18 10.19 -15.41
CA GLU A 171 -11.55 10.63 -15.64
C GLU A 171 -12.09 9.92 -16.89
N LEU A 172 -13.24 9.27 -16.76
CA LEU A 172 -13.86 8.48 -17.83
C LEU A 172 -14.76 9.34 -18.72
N GLU A 173 -14.89 8.90 -19.97
CA GLU A 173 -15.77 9.53 -20.95
C GLU A 173 -17.24 9.13 -20.77
N SER A 174 -17.51 7.93 -20.25
CA SER A 174 -18.86 7.42 -19.94
C SER A 174 -18.93 6.82 -18.52
N ASP A 175 -20.16 6.66 -18.02
CA ASP A 175 -20.45 5.91 -16.78
C ASP A 175 -21.06 4.52 -17.04
N ASP A 176 -20.87 3.97 -18.24
CA ASP A 176 -21.25 2.60 -18.56
C ASP A 176 -20.31 1.61 -17.86
N TYR A 177 -20.86 0.63 -17.16
CA TYR A 177 -20.09 -0.43 -16.50
C TYR A 177 -20.85 -1.76 -16.52
N GLU A 178 -20.11 -2.86 -16.37
CA GLU A 178 -20.66 -4.21 -16.25
C GLU A 178 -19.78 -5.02 -15.29
N PRO A 179 -20.33 -5.58 -14.19
CA PRO A 179 -19.55 -6.40 -13.28
C PRO A 179 -18.91 -7.60 -14.00
N GLY A 180 -17.60 -7.72 -13.88
CA GLY A 180 -16.89 -8.91 -14.35
C GLY A 180 -17.02 -10.10 -13.39
N PRO A 181 -16.48 -11.29 -13.75
CA PRO A 181 -16.58 -12.50 -12.94
C PRO A 181 -16.00 -12.38 -11.52
N GLU A 182 -15.05 -11.45 -11.32
CA GLU A 182 -14.39 -11.21 -10.03
C GLU A 182 -15.09 -10.15 -9.18
N SER A 183 -16.14 -9.53 -9.72
CA SER A 183 -16.94 -8.50 -9.07
C SER A 183 -18.39 -8.95 -8.90
N SER A 184 -18.84 -9.02 -7.65
CA SER A 184 -20.23 -9.32 -7.31
C SER A 184 -21.17 -8.12 -7.52
N ASP A 185 -20.60 -6.92 -7.53
CA ASP A 185 -21.31 -5.65 -7.74
C ASP A 185 -20.31 -4.59 -8.20
N VAL A 186 -20.75 -3.62 -9.01
CA VAL A 186 -19.95 -2.50 -9.50
C VAL A 186 -20.85 -1.27 -9.53
N LYS A 187 -20.35 -0.12 -9.07
CA LYS A 187 -21.12 1.12 -9.10
C LYS A 187 -20.25 2.36 -9.02
N PHE A 188 -20.75 3.45 -9.59
CA PHE A 188 -20.30 4.79 -9.27
C PHE A 188 -20.94 5.27 -7.96
N VAL A 189 -20.13 5.80 -7.05
CA VAL A 189 -20.59 6.44 -5.82
C VAL A 189 -20.05 7.87 -5.72
N ALA A 190 -20.79 8.77 -5.08
CA ALA A 190 -20.21 10.05 -4.69
C ALA A 190 -19.08 9.82 -3.67
N TRP A 191 -18.10 10.72 -3.62
CA TRP A 191 -16.97 10.62 -2.69
C TRP A 191 -17.38 10.53 -1.21
N ASP A 192 -18.50 11.17 -0.85
CA ASP A 192 -19.04 11.16 0.51
C ASP A 192 -19.77 9.86 0.83
N ASP A 193 -20.20 9.10 -0.18
CA ASP A 193 -20.94 7.84 -0.07
C ASP A 193 -20.03 6.61 -0.18
N ILE A 194 -18.70 6.81 -0.24
CA ILE A 194 -17.74 5.70 -0.21
C ILE A 194 -17.93 4.92 1.11
N PRO A 195 -18.11 3.58 1.06
CA PRO A 195 -18.31 2.77 2.25
C PRO A 195 -16.96 2.48 2.93
N TRP A 196 -16.38 3.49 3.59
CA TRP A 196 -15.02 3.48 4.12
C TRP A 196 -14.71 2.29 5.06
N ASP A 197 -15.68 1.83 5.84
CA ASP A 197 -15.54 0.71 6.78
C ASP A 197 -15.66 -0.68 6.10
N ASP A 198 -16.11 -0.70 4.84
CA ASP A 198 -16.29 -1.91 4.03
C ASP A 198 -15.27 -2.02 2.88
N LEU A 199 -14.20 -1.24 2.92
CA LEU A 199 -13.10 -1.37 1.97
C LEU A 199 -12.26 -2.62 2.24
N ALA A 200 -11.80 -3.28 1.17
CA ALA A 200 -11.15 -4.59 1.24
C ALA A 200 -9.76 -4.54 1.91
N PHE A 201 -8.99 -3.48 1.66
CA PHE A 201 -7.61 -3.37 2.13
C PHE A 201 -7.28 -1.95 2.60
N PRO A 202 -6.35 -1.78 3.55
CA PRO A 202 -5.87 -0.45 3.96
C PRO A 202 -5.32 0.38 2.79
N THR A 203 -4.64 -0.23 1.82
CA THR A 203 -4.09 0.49 0.66
C THR A 203 -5.19 1.04 -0.26
N ILE A 204 -6.34 0.37 -0.36
CA ILE A 204 -7.52 0.91 -1.06
C ILE A 204 -7.98 2.20 -0.39
N LYS A 205 -8.11 2.18 0.94
CA LYS A 205 -8.50 3.35 1.73
C LYS A 205 -7.53 4.51 1.54
N TRP A 206 -6.23 4.25 1.64
CA TRP A 206 -5.17 5.25 1.45
C TRP A 206 -5.29 5.96 0.10
N ALA A 207 -5.45 5.19 -0.98
CA ALA A 207 -5.50 5.77 -2.31
C ALA A 207 -6.79 6.54 -2.56
N LEU A 208 -7.93 6.05 -2.06
CA LEU A 208 -9.21 6.77 -2.16
C LEU A 208 -9.21 8.06 -1.33
N GLU A 209 -8.63 8.06 -0.12
CA GLU A 209 -8.45 9.28 0.69
C GLU A 209 -7.56 10.29 -0.04
N TYR A 210 -6.45 9.84 -0.60
CA TYR A 210 -5.54 10.69 -1.34
C TYR A 210 -6.20 11.25 -2.61
N ALA A 211 -6.80 10.39 -3.44
CA ALA A 211 -7.53 10.78 -4.64
C ALA A 211 -8.62 11.80 -4.32
N ARG A 212 -9.39 11.60 -3.25
CA ARG A 212 -10.42 12.55 -2.81
C ARG A 212 -9.81 13.91 -2.45
N GLY A 213 -8.67 13.92 -1.78
CA GLY A 213 -7.98 15.14 -1.35
C GLY A 213 -7.45 15.98 -2.52
N VAL A 214 -7.01 15.32 -3.59
CA VAL A 214 -6.37 15.97 -4.75
C VAL A 214 -7.22 15.94 -6.03
N ARG A 215 -8.50 15.60 -5.93
CA ARG A 215 -9.40 15.40 -7.10
C ARG A 215 -9.53 16.63 -8.00
N ASP A 216 -9.40 17.83 -7.42
CA ASP A 216 -9.54 19.10 -8.13
C ASP A 216 -8.18 19.61 -8.67
N GLU A 217 -7.08 18.89 -8.41
CA GLU A 217 -5.74 19.21 -8.90
C GLU A 217 -5.50 18.60 -10.28
N VAL A 218 -4.98 19.40 -11.21
CA VAL A 218 -4.67 18.95 -12.59
C VAL A 218 -3.50 17.97 -12.62
N SER A 219 -2.49 18.15 -11.78
CA SER A 219 -1.33 17.27 -11.71
C SER A 219 -0.85 17.22 -10.25
N PRO A 220 -1.49 16.38 -9.41
CA PRO A 220 -1.09 16.26 -8.02
C PRO A 220 0.29 15.61 -7.90
N ALA A 221 0.94 15.82 -6.76
CA ALA A 221 2.13 15.06 -6.41
C ALA A 221 1.80 13.55 -6.40
N ILE A 222 2.81 12.71 -6.58
CA ILE A 222 2.64 11.27 -6.40
C ILE A 222 2.71 10.99 -4.89
N GLN A 223 1.71 10.30 -4.34
CA GLN A 223 1.79 9.84 -2.96
C GLN A 223 2.64 8.57 -2.88
N GLU A 224 3.69 8.63 -2.07
CA GLU A 224 4.49 7.45 -1.71
C GLU A 224 4.20 7.03 -0.27
N ARG A 225 3.90 5.75 -0.07
CA ARG A 225 3.78 5.14 1.26
C ARG A 225 4.50 3.80 1.29
N ALA A 226 5.13 3.47 2.40
CA ALA A 226 5.71 2.16 2.63
C ALA A 226 5.07 1.51 3.85
N LYS A 227 4.66 0.24 3.69
CA LYS A 227 4.37 -0.63 4.80
C LYS A 227 5.60 -1.50 5.04
N ILE A 228 6.33 -1.22 6.11
CA ILE A 228 7.57 -1.89 6.45
C ILE A 228 7.34 -2.93 7.55
N LEU A 229 8.07 -4.05 7.46
CA LEU A 229 8.19 -5.00 8.56
C LEU A 229 9.43 -4.61 9.37
N THR A 230 9.22 -4.19 10.62
CA THR A 230 10.30 -3.78 11.51
C THR A 230 11.12 -4.98 11.98
N ALA A 231 12.30 -4.70 12.56
CA ALA A 231 13.20 -5.74 13.06
C ALA A 231 12.59 -6.59 14.18
N ASP A 232 11.64 -6.04 14.94
CA ASP A 232 10.85 -6.71 15.98
C ASP A 232 9.57 -7.38 15.45
N GLY A 233 9.40 -7.42 14.12
CA GLY A 233 8.32 -8.14 13.45
C GLY A 233 6.96 -7.43 13.50
N GLN A 234 6.94 -6.13 13.79
CA GLN A 234 5.74 -5.29 13.73
C GLN A 234 5.60 -4.66 12.34
N TRP A 235 4.36 -4.33 11.96
CA TRP A 235 4.09 -3.62 10.72
C TRP A 235 3.94 -2.13 11.01
N GLU A 236 4.73 -1.32 10.31
CA GLU A 236 4.68 0.14 10.43
C GLU A 236 4.40 0.79 9.08
N ILE A 237 3.75 1.95 9.10
CA ILE A 237 3.54 2.79 7.93
C ILE A 237 4.55 3.93 7.98
N GLU A 238 5.35 4.03 6.94
CA GLU A 238 6.23 5.16 6.65
C GLU A 238 5.59 6.00 5.54
N GLU A 239 5.38 7.28 5.82
CA GLU A 239 4.99 8.28 4.82
C GLU A 239 6.18 9.20 4.61
N GLU A 240 6.57 9.46 3.36
CA GLU A 240 7.64 10.43 3.10
C GLU A 240 7.26 11.80 3.69
N GLY A 241 7.98 12.20 4.74
CA GLY A 241 7.86 13.52 5.37
C GLY A 241 7.05 13.61 6.66
N ARG A 242 6.44 12.54 7.20
CA ARG A 242 5.81 12.55 8.55
C ARG A 242 5.93 11.21 9.29
N ASN A 243 5.90 11.31 10.62
CA ASN A 243 6.20 10.24 11.59
C ASN A 243 5.52 8.90 11.31
N VAL A 244 6.32 7.84 11.53
CA VAL A 244 5.94 6.43 11.59
C VAL A 244 4.70 6.23 12.47
N ILE A 245 3.67 5.58 11.93
CA ILE A 245 2.48 5.13 12.69
C ILE A 245 2.58 3.61 12.81
N SER A 246 2.74 3.10 14.04
CA SER A 246 2.67 1.67 14.35
C SER A 246 1.21 1.18 14.27
N ILE A 247 0.97 0.06 13.59
CA ILE A 247 -0.36 -0.54 13.42
C ILE A 247 -0.60 -1.66 14.44
#